data_AF-A0A9W7KXN1-F1
#
_entry.id   AF-A0A9W7KXN1-F1
#
_cell.length_a   1.000
_cell.length_b   1.000
_cell.length_c   1.000
_cell.angle_alpha   90.00
_cell.angle_beta   90.00
_cell.angle_gamma   90.00
#
_symmetry.space_group_name_H-M   'P 1'
#
loop_
_entity.id
_entity.type
_entity.pdbx_description
1 polymer ?
#
loop_
_entity_poly.entity_id
_entity_poly.type
_entity_poly.pdbx_seq_one_letter_code
_entity_poly.pdbx_strand_id
1 'polypeptide(L)'
;MLRGKKREKKVELKPSNSNVESRRKVLKKLKADTQLSANHADLEGMLSTVGIFAALVLSIQVATFFTIPMQEMLIGDYRSCLNSYPEFRVFALEKLRQLEFPMLFDIGPDKYGKPDILNVTSSLLDPVCSVGGTDCYDDRQAIMDVDHVFHVTKDIFPMDQITPWMDRNLPFATLSTHMYIYYNGCCITIFTLVLMGSIFFYTTLALSDAREGEDEGNTLPTEYYNIIAMPAMLIFYVGMIGGLIMFFFNICFVLLLRAPSWQVVSWFPAMWMYSVMIPGAMTSGALALAALIVSNNYKFFEIHKKKKKPKTQDENEDENKEHSDGLGVDGEPLELETKTVI
;
A
#
# COMPACT_ATOMS: atom_id res chain seq x y z
N MET A 1 -50.88 -74.26 -31.85
CA MET A 1 -49.94 -73.92 -30.76
C MET A 1 -49.72 -72.41 -30.75
N LEU A 2 -50.26 -71.73 -29.74
CA LEU A 2 -50.22 -70.29 -29.55
C LEU A 2 -49.00 -69.92 -28.69
N ARG A 3 -48.07 -69.10 -29.19
CA ARG A 3 -47.03 -68.46 -28.37
C ARG A 3 -47.41 -67.00 -28.13
N GLY A 4 -47.80 -66.69 -26.90
CA GLY A 4 -48.15 -65.35 -26.44
C GLY A 4 -46.91 -64.47 -26.23
N LYS A 5 -46.91 -63.30 -26.87
CA LYS A 5 -45.87 -62.27 -26.72
C LYS A 5 -46.26 -61.35 -25.56
N LYS A 6 -45.65 -61.55 -24.38
CA LYS A 6 -45.83 -60.69 -23.19
C LYS A 6 -45.25 -59.31 -23.51
N ARG A 7 -46.09 -58.28 -23.54
CA ARG A 7 -45.67 -56.87 -23.63
C ARG A 7 -45.38 -56.37 -22.21
N GLU A 8 -44.12 -56.11 -21.91
CA GLU A 8 -43.73 -55.40 -20.69
C GLU A 8 -44.06 -53.91 -20.85
N LYS A 9 -44.94 -53.41 -19.98
CA LYS A 9 -45.28 -52.00 -19.88
C LYS A 9 -44.14 -51.30 -19.11
N LYS A 10 -43.26 -50.59 -19.82
CA LYS A 10 -42.28 -49.69 -19.22
C LYS A 10 -43.04 -48.53 -18.56
N VAL A 11 -43.17 -48.56 -17.23
CA VAL A 11 -43.81 -47.50 -16.44
C VAL A 11 -42.79 -46.36 -16.33
N GLU A 12 -42.94 -45.33 -17.16
CA GLU A 12 -42.23 -44.06 -16.97
C GLU A 12 -42.73 -43.39 -15.69
N LEU A 13 -42.01 -43.60 -14.59
CA LEU A 13 -42.13 -42.79 -13.37
C LEU A 13 -41.64 -41.37 -13.69
N LYS A 14 -42.57 -40.51 -14.11
CA LYS A 14 -42.31 -39.06 -14.21
C LYS A 14 -41.91 -38.56 -12.81
N PRO A 15 -40.71 -38.01 -12.62
CA PRO A 15 -40.29 -37.49 -11.33
C PRO A 15 -41.29 -36.41 -10.90
N SER A 16 -41.89 -36.61 -9.72
CA SER A 16 -42.82 -35.66 -9.11
C SER A 16 -42.21 -34.26 -9.07
N ASN A 17 -42.88 -33.28 -9.69
CA ASN A 17 -42.47 -31.87 -9.75
C ASN A 17 -42.20 -31.26 -8.35
N SER A 18 -42.78 -31.81 -7.27
CA SER A 18 -42.56 -31.33 -5.90
C SER A 18 -41.11 -31.48 -5.40
N ASN A 19 -40.38 -32.47 -5.93
CA ASN A 19 -39.01 -32.75 -5.49
C ASN A 19 -38.00 -31.77 -6.12
N VAL A 20 -38.33 -31.23 -7.31
CA VAL A 20 -37.50 -30.26 -8.03
C VAL A 20 -37.53 -28.89 -7.34
N GLU A 21 -38.70 -28.46 -6.87
CA GLU A 21 -38.86 -27.18 -6.20
C GLU A 21 -38.21 -27.17 -4.80
N SER A 22 -38.35 -28.28 -4.07
CA SER A 22 -37.68 -28.47 -2.77
C SER A 22 -36.15 -28.44 -2.92
N ARG A 23 -35.60 -29.15 -3.91
CA ARG A 23 -34.15 -29.10 -4.21
C ARG A 23 -33.67 -27.70 -4.61
N ARG A 24 -34.46 -26.94 -5.39
CA ARG A 24 -34.12 -25.55 -5.74
C ARG A 24 -34.09 -24.63 -4.52
N LYS A 25 -35.02 -24.79 -3.58
CA LYS A 25 -35.02 -24.01 -2.33
C LYS A 25 -33.79 -24.34 -1.46
N VAL A 26 -33.45 -25.62 -1.32
CA VAL A 26 -32.24 -26.06 -0.59
C VAL A 26 -30.95 -25.53 -1.23
N LEU A 27 -30.83 -25.61 -2.56
CA LEU A 27 -29.66 -25.09 -3.28
C LEU A 27 -29.52 -23.56 -3.20
N LYS A 28 -30.64 -22.82 -3.18
CA LYS A 28 -30.61 -21.36 -2.96
C LYS A 28 -30.14 -21.03 -1.53
N LYS A 29 -30.64 -21.78 -0.54
CA LYS A 29 -30.23 -21.62 0.87
C LYS A 29 -28.75 -21.90 1.05
N LEU A 30 -28.26 -23.05 0.58
CA LEU A 30 -26.83 -23.42 0.64
C LEU A 30 -25.92 -22.37 -0.02
N LYS A 31 -26.33 -21.80 -1.16
CA LYS A 31 -25.55 -20.73 -1.82
C LYS A 31 -25.52 -19.43 -1.02
N ALA A 32 -26.63 -19.06 -0.39
CA ALA A 32 -26.70 -17.89 0.47
C ALA A 32 -25.81 -18.08 1.71
N ASP A 33 -25.90 -19.24 2.36
CA ASP A 33 -25.10 -19.58 3.55
C ASP A 33 -23.59 -19.58 3.20
N THR A 34 -23.20 -20.15 2.05
CA THR A 34 -21.80 -20.14 1.60
C THR A 34 -21.29 -18.73 1.28
N GLN A 35 -22.12 -17.86 0.70
CA GLN A 35 -21.75 -16.47 0.43
C GLN A 35 -21.61 -15.66 1.71
N LEU A 36 -22.45 -15.94 2.71
CA LEU A 36 -22.44 -15.20 3.97
C LEU A 36 -21.23 -15.56 4.83
N SER A 37 -20.86 -16.85 4.87
CA SER A 37 -19.66 -17.31 5.56
C SER A 37 -18.38 -16.77 4.96
N ALA A 38 -18.31 -16.69 3.62
CA ALA A 38 -17.21 -16.02 2.94
C ALA A 38 -17.12 -14.54 3.37
N ASN A 39 -18.25 -13.82 3.46
CA ASN A 39 -18.25 -12.41 3.85
C ASN A 39 -17.77 -12.14 5.30
N HIS A 40 -18.06 -13.04 6.25
CA HIS A 40 -17.61 -12.86 7.65
C HIS A 40 -16.11 -13.11 7.80
N ALA A 41 -15.61 -14.23 7.27
CA ALA A 41 -14.18 -14.53 7.25
C ALA A 41 -13.39 -13.43 6.51
N ASP A 42 -13.96 -12.90 5.44
CA ASP A 42 -13.38 -11.76 4.71
C ASP A 42 -13.36 -10.50 5.58
N LEU A 43 -14.41 -10.19 6.34
CA LEU A 43 -14.44 -9.00 7.22
C LEU A 43 -13.42 -9.10 8.36
N GLU A 44 -13.36 -10.23 9.07
CA GLU A 44 -12.38 -10.45 10.14
C GLU A 44 -10.95 -10.34 9.59
N GLY A 45 -10.69 -10.98 8.44
CA GLY A 45 -9.42 -10.91 7.73
C GLY A 45 -9.06 -9.48 7.32
N MET A 46 -10.02 -8.71 6.78
CA MET A 46 -9.81 -7.31 6.40
C MET A 46 -9.52 -6.42 7.62
N LEU A 47 -10.26 -6.57 8.73
CA LEU A 47 -10.03 -5.84 9.97
C LEU A 47 -8.63 -6.09 10.54
N SER A 48 -8.26 -7.37 10.63
CA SER A 48 -6.94 -7.79 11.10
C SER A 48 -5.83 -7.24 10.21
N THR A 49 -5.98 -7.37 8.89
CA THR A 49 -4.99 -6.90 7.91
C THR A 49 -4.78 -5.38 8.01
N VAL A 50 -5.87 -4.60 8.05
CA VAL A 50 -5.77 -3.13 8.17
C VAL A 50 -5.09 -2.73 9.48
N GLY A 51 -5.44 -3.38 10.59
CA GLY A 51 -4.80 -3.14 11.89
C GLY A 51 -3.31 -3.45 11.90
N ILE A 52 -2.90 -4.60 11.35
CA ILE A 52 -1.48 -5.00 11.25
C ILE A 52 -0.69 -4.01 10.39
N PHE A 53 -1.22 -3.63 9.22
CA PHE A 53 -0.56 -2.65 8.36
C PHE A 53 -0.44 -1.28 9.01
N ALA A 54 -1.52 -0.80 9.64
CA ALA A 54 -1.50 0.47 10.36
C ALA A 54 -0.47 0.45 11.50
N ALA A 55 -0.42 -0.62 12.30
CA ALA A 55 0.55 -0.78 13.38
C ALA A 55 1.99 -0.80 12.86
N LEU A 56 2.26 -1.52 11.76
CA LEU A 56 3.59 -1.60 11.16
C LEU A 56 4.06 -0.23 10.67
N VAL A 57 3.26 0.47 9.87
CA VAL A 57 3.63 1.78 9.33
C VAL A 57 3.74 2.83 10.44
N LEU A 58 2.81 2.80 11.41
CA LEU A 58 2.85 3.66 12.59
C LEU A 58 4.14 3.45 13.40
N SER A 59 4.58 2.20 13.59
CA SER A 59 5.82 1.91 14.33
C SER A 59 7.05 2.52 13.65
N ILE A 60 7.11 2.46 12.32
CA ILE A 60 8.18 3.09 11.53
C ILE A 60 8.09 4.62 11.66
N GLN A 61 6.90 5.20 11.55
CA GLN A 61 6.70 6.64 11.62
C GLN A 61 7.06 7.23 13.00
N VAL A 62 6.71 6.52 14.07
CA VAL A 62 7.10 6.90 15.43
C VAL A 62 8.61 6.75 15.60
N ALA A 63 9.21 5.68 15.06
CA ALA A 63 10.66 5.50 15.10
C ALA A 63 11.39 6.61 14.32
N THR A 64 10.92 7.02 13.13
CA THR A 64 11.53 8.14 12.38
C THR A 64 11.43 9.45 13.15
N PHE A 65 10.30 9.71 13.82
CA PHE A 65 10.14 10.90 14.67
C PHE A 65 11.20 10.98 15.77
N PHE A 66 11.49 9.88 16.45
CA PHE A 66 12.48 9.86 17.54
C PHE A 66 13.94 9.71 17.10
N THR A 67 14.19 9.18 15.90
CA THR A 67 15.55 8.90 15.42
C THR A 67 16.21 10.07 14.71
N ILE A 68 15.44 11.06 14.24
CA ILE A 68 15.99 12.25 13.59
C ILE A 68 16.27 13.31 14.67
N PRO A 69 17.53 13.64 14.95
CA PRO A 69 17.88 14.65 15.94
C PRO A 69 17.36 16.03 15.53
N MET A 70 16.97 16.85 16.52
CA MET A 70 16.57 18.24 16.28
C MET A 70 17.65 19.04 15.55
N GLN A 71 18.93 18.76 15.84
CA GLN A 71 20.06 19.40 15.16
C GLN A 71 20.05 19.17 13.64
N GLU A 72 19.70 17.97 13.18
CA GLU A 72 19.61 17.68 11.75
C GLU A 72 18.46 18.44 11.10
N MET A 73 17.32 18.57 11.80
CA MET A 73 16.19 19.37 11.33
C MET A 73 16.59 20.85 11.18
N LEU A 74 17.30 21.42 12.17
CA LEU A 74 17.80 22.79 12.11
C LEU A 74 18.83 23.01 10.99
N ILE A 75 19.72 22.05 10.74
CA ILE A 75 20.64 22.09 9.58
C ILE A 75 19.84 22.09 8.27
N GLY A 76 18.77 21.30 8.21
CA GLY A 76 17.84 21.28 7.10
C GLY A 76 17.18 22.65 6.86
N ASP A 77 16.65 23.25 7.91
CA ASP A 77 16.06 24.60 7.85
C ASP A 77 17.10 25.66 7.52
N TYR A 78 18.34 25.54 8.03
CA TYR A 78 19.44 26.42 7.66
C TYR A 78 19.64 26.46 6.15
N ARG A 79 19.74 25.27 5.54
CA ARG A 79 19.90 25.13 4.10
C ARG A 79 18.71 25.70 3.33
N SER A 80 17.48 25.36 3.76
CA SER A 80 16.26 25.86 3.13
C SER A 80 16.19 27.39 3.21
N CYS A 81 16.53 27.96 4.37
CA CYS A 81 16.51 29.40 4.57
C CYS A 81 17.57 30.14 3.75
N LEU A 82 18.78 29.58 3.66
CA LEU A 82 19.82 30.12 2.78
C LEU A 82 19.36 30.16 1.32
N ASN A 83 18.70 29.11 0.84
CA ASN A 83 18.26 29.05 -0.55
C ASN A 83 17.02 29.91 -0.84
N SER A 84 16.08 30.01 0.11
CA SER A 84 14.75 30.60 -0.15
C SER A 84 14.56 32.05 0.32
N TYR A 85 15.36 32.54 1.28
CA TYR A 85 15.13 33.86 1.89
C TYR A 85 16.37 34.76 1.81
N PRO A 86 16.37 35.77 0.92
CA PRO A 86 17.45 36.76 0.83
C PRO A 86 17.76 37.45 2.17
N GLU A 87 16.75 37.76 2.96
CA GLU A 87 16.89 38.40 4.27
C GLU A 87 17.64 37.49 5.26
N PHE A 88 17.43 36.17 5.17
CA PHE A 88 18.17 35.20 5.97
C PHE A 88 19.65 35.17 5.60
N ARG A 89 19.98 35.31 4.32
CA ARG A 89 21.37 35.31 3.86
C ARG A 89 22.13 36.52 4.38
N VAL A 90 21.49 37.69 4.45
CA VAL A 90 22.06 38.89 5.08
C VAL A 90 22.32 38.64 6.57
N PHE A 91 21.33 38.08 7.28
CA PHE A 91 21.48 37.69 8.68
C PHE A 91 22.62 36.68 8.89
N ALA A 92 22.69 35.65 8.05
CA ALA A 92 23.71 34.62 8.13
C ALA A 92 25.11 35.19 7.89
N LEU A 93 25.26 36.08 6.90
CA LEU A 93 26.51 36.78 6.62
C LEU A 93 26.97 37.63 7.82
N GLU A 94 26.07 38.35 8.47
CA GLU A 94 26.40 39.13 9.67
C GLU A 94 26.90 38.21 10.80
N LYS A 95 26.24 37.07 11.01
CA LYS A 95 26.65 36.10 12.03
C LYS A 95 28.00 35.46 11.73
N LEU A 96 28.26 35.09 10.48
CA LEU A 96 29.56 34.55 10.08
C LEU A 96 30.68 35.58 10.28
N ARG A 97 30.43 36.87 10.02
CA ARG A 97 31.39 37.95 10.31
C ARG A 97 31.65 38.12 11.81
N GLN A 98 30.61 38.03 12.64
CA GLN A 98 30.74 38.08 14.10
C GLN A 98 31.59 36.92 14.65
N LEU A 99 31.56 35.77 13.98
CA LEU A 99 32.36 34.58 14.32
C LEU A 99 33.78 34.60 13.70
N GLU A 100 34.18 35.70 13.05
CA GLU A 100 35.45 35.82 12.33
C GLU A 100 35.66 34.69 11.29
N PHE A 101 34.57 34.19 10.70
CA PHE A 101 34.62 33.10 9.73
C PHE A 101 35.32 33.55 8.44
N PRO A 102 36.23 32.74 7.86
CA PRO A 102 36.91 33.08 6.60
C PRO A 102 35.89 33.20 5.46
N MET A 103 35.96 34.29 4.71
CA MET A 103 34.97 34.60 3.65
C MET A 103 35.39 34.10 2.26
N LEU A 104 36.61 33.58 2.13
CA LEU A 104 37.19 33.08 0.89
C LEU A 104 37.69 31.65 1.13
N PHE A 105 37.23 30.71 0.31
CA PHE A 105 37.67 29.32 0.34
C PHE A 105 38.15 28.89 -1.03
N ASP A 106 39.33 28.28 -1.09
CA ASP A 106 39.78 27.55 -2.28
C ASP A 106 39.08 26.19 -2.29
N ILE A 107 38.13 26.01 -3.21
CA ILE A 107 37.39 24.74 -3.39
C ILE A 107 38.10 23.81 -4.38
N GLY A 108 39.30 24.18 -4.82
CA GLY A 108 40.12 23.47 -5.78
C GLY A 108 39.94 24.01 -7.21
N PRO A 109 40.54 23.34 -8.20
CA PRO A 109 40.38 23.74 -9.59
C PRO A 109 38.98 23.40 -10.13
N ASP A 110 38.41 24.31 -10.91
CA ASP A 110 37.18 24.08 -11.68
C ASP A 110 37.39 22.98 -12.76
N LYS A 111 36.32 22.67 -13.49
CA LYS A 111 36.36 21.71 -14.61
C LYS A 111 37.34 22.06 -15.75
N TYR A 112 37.88 23.27 -15.75
CA TYR A 112 38.87 23.77 -16.71
C TYR A 112 40.27 23.93 -16.11
N GLY A 113 40.48 23.50 -14.86
CA GLY A 113 41.76 23.59 -14.18
C GLY A 113 42.08 24.99 -13.61
N LYS A 114 41.12 25.92 -13.59
CA LYS A 114 41.30 27.25 -13.00
C LYS A 114 40.99 27.21 -11.51
N PRO A 115 41.73 27.95 -10.65
CA PRO A 115 41.41 28.03 -9.23
C PRO A 115 39.96 28.53 -9.06
N ASP A 116 39.16 27.78 -8.32
CA ASP A 116 37.80 28.13 -7.99
C ASP A 116 37.77 28.59 -6.53
N ILE A 117 37.50 29.88 -6.35
CA ILE A 117 37.49 30.52 -5.03
C ILE A 117 36.06 30.86 -4.69
N LEU A 118 35.49 30.13 -3.73
CA LEU A 118 34.19 30.44 -3.17
C LEU A 118 34.29 31.71 -2.33
N ASN A 119 33.57 32.75 -2.76
CA ASN A 119 33.42 33.98 -1.99
C ASN A 119 32.06 34.00 -1.29
N VAL A 120 32.07 33.68 0.00
CA VAL A 120 30.88 33.55 0.86
C VAL A 120 30.05 34.83 0.84
N THR A 121 30.69 36.01 0.82
CA THR A 121 29.98 37.29 0.81
C THR A 121 29.22 37.49 -0.49
N SER A 122 29.83 37.24 -1.65
CA SER A 122 29.13 37.41 -2.92
C SER A 122 28.06 36.34 -3.11
N SER A 123 28.34 35.08 -2.79
CA SER A 123 27.37 33.99 -2.95
C SER A 123 26.10 34.18 -2.10
N LEU A 124 26.24 34.73 -0.88
CA LEU A 124 25.08 35.04 -0.04
C LEU A 124 24.31 36.27 -0.47
N LEU A 125 24.96 37.25 -1.10
CA LEU A 125 24.31 38.49 -1.55
C LEU A 125 23.81 38.44 -3.00
N ASP A 126 24.20 37.41 -3.75
CA ASP A 126 23.76 37.19 -5.12
C ASP A 126 22.22 37.01 -5.15
N PRO A 127 21.46 37.70 -6.01
CA PRO A 127 20.02 37.48 -6.15
C PRO A 127 19.67 36.10 -6.74
N VAL A 128 19.89 35.03 -5.97
CA VAL A 128 19.62 33.64 -6.35
C VAL A 128 18.11 33.37 -6.50
N CYS A 129 17.27 34.03 -5.69
CA CYS A 129 15.83 33.79 -5.66
C CYS A 129 15.04 35.01 -5.14
N SER A 130 13.92 35.34 -5.80
CA SER A 130 12.80 36.03 -5.16
C SER A 130 11.84 34.99 -4.55
N VAL A 131 11.48 35.19 -3.28
CA VAL A 131 10.70 34.26 -2.44
C VAL A 131 9.57 33.55 -3.21
N GLY A 132 9.68 32.23 -3.36
CA GLY A 132 8.58 31.35 -3.81
C GLY A 132 8.37 31.19 -5.33
N GLY A 133 9.25 31.72 -6.18
CA GLY A 133 9.16 31.57 -7.64
C GLY A 133 9.89 30.33 -8.20
N THR A 134 9.42 29.83 -9.35
CA THR A 134 10.19 28.88 -10.19
C THR A 134 11.45 29.51 -10.79
N ASP A 135 11.59 30.83 -10.70
CA ASP A 135 12.71 31.59 -11.27
C ASP A 135 14.05 31.23 -10.60
N CYS A 136 14.02 30.60 -9.42
CA CYS A 136 15.19 29.98 -8.80
C CYS A 136 15.89 28.95 -9.72
N TYR A 137 15.20 28.35 -10.68
CA TYR A 137 15.78 27.30 -11.53
C TYR A 137 16.67 27.82 -12.66
N ASP A 138 16.67 29.13 -12.93
CA ASP A 138 17.38 29.69 -14.09
C ASP A 138 18.88 29.91 -13.84
N ASP A 139 19.28 30.28 -12.61
CA ASP A 139 20.69 30.42 -12.24
C ASP A 139 21.18 29.26 -11.35
N ARG A 140 21.49 28.15 -12.02
CA ARG A 140 22.04 26.94 -11.38
C ARG A 140 23.35 27.20 -10.64
N GLN A 141 24.19 28.13 -11.12
CA GLN A 141 25.49 28.37 -10.50
C GLN A 141 25.31 29.09 -9.17
N ALA A 142 24.46 30.11 -9.13
CA ALA A 142 24.18 30.85 -7.89
C ALA A 142 23.64 29.94 -6.78
N ILE A 143 22.76 28.99 -7.10
CA ILE A 143 22.29 27.98 -6.13
C ILE A 143 23.43 27.08 -5.66
N MET A 144 24.27 26.59 -6.59
CA MET A 144 25.40 25.74 -6.22
C MET A 144 26.38 26.46 -5.29
N ASP A 145 26.62 27.74 -5.51
CA ASP A 145 27.49 28.55 -4.65
C ASP A 145 26.88 28.73 -3.25
N VAL A 146 25.57 28.97 -3.14
CA VAL A 146 24.87 28.99 -1.84
C VAL A 146 24.93 27.62 -1.15
N ASP A 147 24.79 26.52 -1.90
CA ASP A 147 24.91 25.17 -1.36
C ASP A 147 26.33 24.87 -0.86
N HIS A 148 27.36 25.34 -1.58
CA HIS A 148 28.74 25.28 -1.11
C HIS A 148 28.94 26.08 0.18
N VAL A 149 28.37 27.30 0.25
CA VAL A 149 28.39 28.10 1.49
C VAL A 149 27.77 27.30 2.63
N PHE A 150 26.58 26.72 2.42
CA PHE A 150 25.95 25.85 3.42
C PHE A 150 26.89 24.74 3.92
N HIS A 151 27.57 24.04 3.01
CA HIS A 151 28.46 22.94 3.39
C HIS A 151 29.67 23.38 4.20
N VAL A 152 30.22 24.57 3.94
CA VAL A 152 31.37 25.09 4.71
C VAL A 152 30.96 25.78 6.01
N THR A 153 29.70 26.19 6.18
CA THR A 153 29.22 26.92 7.37
C THR A 153 28.38 26.09 8.33
N LYS A 154 27.75 24.99 7.90
CA LYS A 154 26.77 24.23 8.70
C LYS A 154 27.27 23.72 10.06
N ASP A 155 28.58 23.50 10.21
CA ASP A 155 29.15 22.98 11.46
C ASP A 155 29.54 24.09 12.44
N ILE A 156 29.57 25.35 11.98
CA ILE A 156 30.04 26.52 12.75
C ILE A 156 28.89 27.50 13.01
N PHE A 157 27.88 27.53 12.14
CA PHE A 157 26.75 28.44 12.28
C PHE A 157 25.93 28.15 13.55
N PRO A 158 25.50 29.18 14.31
CA PRO A 158 24.74 29.00 15.55
C PRO A 158 23.30 28.56 15.24
N MET A 159 23.10 27.24 15.15
CA MET A 159 21.81 26.62 14.76
C MET A 159 20.66 26.99 15.71
N ASP A 160 20.96 27.32 16.97
CA ASP A 160 20.01 27.80 17.97
C ASP A 160 19.36 29.15 17.60
N GLN A 161 20.00 29.93 16.73
CA GLN A 161 19.46 31.23 16.28
C GLN A 161 18.53 31.13 15.07
N ILE A 162 18.43 29.95 14.45
CA ILE A 162 17.60 29.74 13.27
C ILE A 162 16.12 29.81 13.66
N THR A 163 15.69 29.05 14.67
CA THR A 163 14.28 29.04 15.11
C THR A 163 13.76 30.44 15.49
N PRO A 164 14.45 31.23 16.35
CA PRO A 164 14.00 32.58 16.66
C PRO A 164 13.95 33.51 15.45
N TRP A 165 14.89 33.36 14.50
CA TRP A 165 14.85 34.14 13.28
C TRP A 165 13.63 33.77 12.42
N MET A 166 13.36 32.47 12.28
CA MET A 166 12.22 31.96 11.52
C MET A 166 10.89 32.43 12.11
N ASP A 167 10.70 32.27 13.43
CA ASP A 167 9.47 32.66 14.13
C ASP A 167 9.15 34.16 13.97
N ARG A 168 10.18 34.99 13.81
CA ARG A 168 10.04 36.44 13.66
C ARG A 168 9.77 36.88 12.21
N ASN A 169 10.38 36.22 11.23
CA ASN A 169 10.45 36.73 9.86
C ASN A 169 9.61 35.94 8.86
N LEU A 170 9.20 34.71 9.18
CA LEU A 170 8.49 33.84 8.25
C LEU A 170 7.05 33.57 8.71
N PRO A 171 6.08 33.51 7.78
CA PRO A 171 4.77 32.96 8.11
C PRO A 171 4.93 31.47 8.44
N PHE A 172 4.23 31.01 9.50
CA PHE A 172 4.32 29.69 10.14
C PHE A 172 4.37 28.45 9.21
N ALA A 173 4.01 28.54 7.93
CA ALA A 173 3.67 27.41 7.07
C ALA A 173 4.66 27.07 5.93
N THR A 174 5.91 27.53 5.96
CA THR A 174 6.81 27.41 4.78
C THR A 174 8.10 26.59 4.98
N LEU A 175 8.34 26.04 6.17
CA LEU A 175 9.63 25.43 6.52
C LEU A 175 9.66 23.91 6.46
N SER A 176 10.84 23.36 6.20
CA SER A 176 11.06 21.91 6.09
C SER A 176 10.77 21.18 7.40
N THR A 177 11.20 21.72 8.55
CA THR A 177 10.86 21.15 9.87
C THR A 177 9.36 21.25 10.17
N HIS A 178 8.72 22.37 9.81
CA HIS A 178 7.28 22.52 10.00
C HIS A 178 6.49 21.52 9.15
N MET A 179 6.82 21.41 7.86
CA MET A 179 6.22 20.43 6.96
C MET A 179 6.48 19.01 7.45
N TYR A 180 7.70 18.70 7.88
CA TYR A 180 8.02 17.39 8.46
C TYR A 180 7.14 17.08 9.68
N ILE A 181 7.06 17.99 10.66
CA ILE A 181 6.24 17.81 11.87
C ILE A 181 4.76 17.69 11.51
N TYR A 182 4.27 18.52 10.59
CA TYR A 182 2.87 18.51 10.17
C TYR A 182 2.51 17.19 9.49
N TYR A 183 3.24 16.78 8.46
CA TYR A 183 2.98 15.52 7.75
C TYR A 183 3.20 14.29 8.62
N ASN A 184 4.24 14.30 9.48
CA ASN A 184 4.50 13.24 10.44
C ASN A 184 3.32 13.13 11.44
N GLY A 185 2.92 14.24 12.04
CA GLY A 185 1.82 14.30 13.01
C GLY A 185 0.48 13.86 12.42
N CYS A 186 0.15 14.34 11.21
CA CYS A 186 -1.04 13.89 10.47
C CYS A 186 -0.99 12.39 10.18
N CYS A 187 0.16 11.88 9.71
CA CYS A 187 0.38 10.46 9.44
C CYS A 187 0.18 9.61 10.70
N ILE A 188 0.82 9.97 11.82
CA ILE A 188 0.65 9.30 13.12
C ILE A 188 -0.81 9.31 13.55
N THR A 189 -1.48 10.45 13.46
CA THR A 189 -2.89 10.60 13.87
C THR A 189 -3.80 9.70 13.05
N ILE A 190 -3.67 9.73 11.72
CA ILE A 190 -4.47 8.91 10.80
C ILE A 190 -4.26 7.42 11.09
N PHE A 191 -3.01 6.95 11.15
CA PHE A 191 -2.74 5.54 11.42
C PHE A 191 -3.18 5.10 12.82
N THR A 192 -3.07 5.98 13.83
CA THR A 192 -3.58 5.70 15.18
C THR A 192 -5.10 5.54 15.16
N LEU A 193 -5.82 6.41 14.46
CA LEU A 193 -7.28 6.31 14.33
C LEU A 193 -7.69 5.03 13.58
N VAL A 194 -6.99 4.67 12.51
CA VAL A 194 -7.24 3.42 11.76
C VAL A 194 -6.95 2.20 12.65
N LEU A 195 -5.84 2.19 13.38
CA LEU A 195 -5.47 1.10 14.28
C LEU A 195 -6.48 0.95 15.42
N MET A 196 -6.79 2.02 16.14
CA MET A 196 -7.78 2.00 17.22
C MET A 196 -9.16 1.59 16.69
N GLY A 197 -9.57 2.12 15.54
CA GLY A 197 -10.79 1.72 14.85
C GLY A 197 -10.81 0.22 14.56
N SER A 198 -9.75 -0.32 13.97
CA SER A 198 -9.65 -1.76 13.67
C SER A 198 -9.73 -2.63 14.93
N ILE A 199 -9.08 -2.23 16.03
CA ILE A 199 -9.12 -2.95 17.32
C ILE A 199 -10.53 -2.91 17.91
N PHE A 200 -11.20 -1.75 17.90
CA PHE A 200 -12.56 -1.64 18.42
C PHE A 200 -13.55 -2.46 17.59
N PHE A 201 -13.49 -2.41 16.26
CA PHE A 201 -14.34 -3.24 15.41
C PHE A 201 -14.03 -4.73 15.60
N TYR A 202 -12.76 -5.13 15.64
CA TYR A 202 -12.38 -6.52 15.91
C TYR A 202 -12.91 -7.01 17.26
N THR A 203 -12.75 -6.20 18.32
CA THR A 203 -13.21 -6.55 19.67
C THR A 203 -14.74 -6.61 19.73
N THR A 204 -15.44 -5.67 19.11
CA THR A 204 -16.91 -5.69 19.08
C THR A 204 -17.44 -6.87 18.27
N LEU A 205 -16.80 -7.23 17.16
CA LEU A 205 -17.13 -8.44 16.41
C LEU A 205 -16.96 -9.68 17.27
N ALA A 206 -15.82 -9.79 17.96
CA ALA A 206 -15.51 -10.92 18.83
C ALA A 206 -16.44 -11.06 20.05
N LEU A 207 -17.00 -9.95 20.54
CA LEU A 207 -17.94 -9.92 21.67
C LEU A 207 -19.42 -9.98 21.24
N SER A 208 -19.71 -9.87 19.94
CA SER A 208 -21.08 -9.83 19.44
C SER A 208 -21.58 -11.22 19.01
N ASP A 209 -22.89 -11.42 19.13
CA ASP A 209 -23.60 -12.60 18.61
C ASP A 209 -23.46 -12.76 17.08
N ALA A 210 -22.88 -11.78 16.38
CA ALA A 210 -22.59 -11.87 14.95
C ALA A 210 -21.59 -12.98 14.61
N ARG A 211 -20.75 -13.39 15.58
CA ARG A 211 -19.81 -14.50 15.43
C ARG A 211 -20.48 -15.85 15.68
N GLU A 212 -21.27 -15.94 16.76
CA GLU A 212 -21.92 -17.19 17.17
C GLU A 212 -23.13 -17.54 16.30
N GLY A 213 -23.86 -16.52 15.80
CA GLY A 213 -25.04 -16.71 14.97
C GLY A 213 -24.78 -17.44 13.66
N GLU A 214 -23.56 -17.37 13.12
CA GLU A 214 -23.20 -18.07 11.89
C GLU A 214 -23.17 -19.60 12.07
N ASP A 215 -22.60 -20.08 13.18
CA ASP A 215 -22.54 -21.51 13.52
C ASP A 215 -23.95 -22.10 13.74
N GLU A 216 -24.89 -21.27 14.23
CA GLU A 216 -26.29 -21.63 14.42
C GLU A 216 -27.16 -21.45 13.15
N GLY A 217 -26.59 -20.90 12.07
CA GLY A 217 -27.28 -20.59 10.82
C GLY A 217 -28.22 -19.37 10.90
N ASN A 218 -28.10 -18.54 11.94
CA ASN A 218 -28.79 -17.26 12.08
C ASN A 218 -27.91 -16.10 11.60
N THR A 219 -28.18 -15.64 10.37
CA THR A 219 -27.34 -14.65 9.68
C THR A 219 -27.71 -13.19 9.99
N LEU A 220 -28.83 -12.95 10.69
CA LEU A 220 -29.36 -11.61 10.92
C LEU A 220 -28.39 -10.70 11.70
N PRO A 221 -27.79 -11.14 12.83
CA PRO A 221 -26.89 -10.27 13.60
C PRO A 221 -25.68 -9.82 12.79
N THR A 222 -25.11 -10.73 11.99
CA THR A 222 -23.98 -10.47 11.09
C THR A 222 -24.35 -9.49 9.98
N GLU A 223 -25.54 -9.64 9.39
CA GLU A 223 -26.03 -8.71 8.37
C GLU A 223 -26.16 -7.29 8.92
N TYR A 224 -26.73 -7.13 10.13
CA TYR A 224 -26.82 -5.82 10.79
C TYR A 224 -25.47 -5.25 11.17
N TYR A 225 -24.54 -6.08 11.65
CA TYR A 225 -23.18 -5.65 11.95
C TYR A 225 -22.48 -5.13 10.68
N ASN A 226 -22.60 -5.87 9.58
CA ASN A 226 -21.97 -5.55 8.30
C ASN A 226 -22.48 -4.23 7.70
N ILE A 227 -23.74 -3.85 7.94
CA ILE A 227 -24.28 -2.54 7.51
C ILE A 227 -23.46 -1.37 8.06
N ILE A 228 -22.90 -1.51 9.26
CA ILE A 228 -22.09 -0.46 9.91
C ILE A 228 -20.60 -0.71 9.67
N ALA A 229 -20.15 -1.96 9.80
CA ALA A 229 -18.74 -2.32 9.71
C ALA A 229 -18.18 -2.12 8.28
N MET A 230 -18.94 -2.44 7.23
CA MET A 230 -18.45 -2.31 5.85
C MET A 230 -18.14 -0.85 5.44
N PRO A 231 -19.02 0.14 5.69
CA PRO A 231 -18.67 1.55 5.48
C PRO A 231 -17.50 2.02 6.34
N ALA A 232 -17.42 1.59 7.60
CA ALA A 232 -16.31 1.92 8.49
C ALA A 232 -14.98 1.36 7.94
N MET A 233 -14.98 0.13 7.43
CA MET A 233 -13.84 -0.48 6.76
C MET A 233 -13.40 0.31 5.54
N LEU A 234 -14.35 0.77 4.70
CA LEU A 234 -14.03 1.64 3.57
C LEU A 234 -13.33 2.93 4.04
N ILE A 235 -13.82 3.56 5.10
CA ILE A 235 -13.19 4.75 5.70
C ILE A 235 -11.79 4.42 6.20
N PHE A 236 -11.59 3.27 6.85
CA PHE A 236 -10.27 2.84 7.31
C PHE A 236 -9.30 2.60 6.15
N TYR A 237 -9.74 2.00 5.04
CA TYR A 237 -8.92 1.84 3.85
C TYR A 237 -8.55 3.19 3.21
N VAL A 238 -9.50 4.12 3.10
CA VAL A 238 -9.23 5.48 2.59
C VAL A 238 -8.25 6.21 3.51
N GLY A 239 -8.44 6.10 4.83
CA GLY A 239 -7.53 6.62 5.84
C GLY A 239 -6.13 6.02 5.72
N MET A 240 -6.02 4.70 5.57
CA MET A 240 -4.74 4.00 5.38
C MET A 240 -4.02 4.46 4.11
N ILE A 241 -4.73 4.62 2.99
CA ILE A 241 -4.16 5.15 1.74
C ILE A 241 -3.67 6.59 1.94
N GLY A 242 -4.49 7.45 2.56
CA GLY A 242 -4.11 8.82 2.90
C GLY A 242 -2.88 8.88 3.80
N GLY A 243 -2.84 8.06 4.85
CA GLY A 243 -1.72 7.92 5.77
C GLY A 243 -0.45 7.44 5.05
N LEU A 244 -0.55 6.46 4.14
CA LEU A 244 0.57 5.98 3.33
C LEU A 244 1.13 7.07 2.41
N ILE A 245 0.27 7.86 1.78
CA ILE A 245 0.70 8.99 0.96
C ILE A 245 1.49 9.98 1.83
N MET A 246 0.96 10.36 2.99
CA MET A 246 1.64 11.25 3.93
C MET A 246 2.96 10.67 4.46
N PHE A 247 3.01 9.36 4.73
CA PHE A 247 4.23 8.64 5.10
C PHE A 247 5.32 8.81 4.04
N PHE A 248 5.00 8.56 2.76
CA PHE A 248 5.99 8.72 1.69
C PHE A 248 6.41 10.16 1.49
N PHE A 249 5.49 11.14 1.56
CA PHE A 249 5.86 12.55 1.55
C PHE A 249 6.82 12.90 2.70
N ASN A 250 6.54 12.39 3.91
CA ASN A 250 7.40 12.60 5.06
C ASN A 250 8.82 12.03 4.86
N ILE A 251 8.93 10.78 4.37
CA ILE A 251 10.22 10.16 4.04
C ILE A 251 10.96 10.96 2.97
N CYS A 252 10.26 11.43 1.93
CA CYS A 252 10.85 12.31 0.92
C CYS A 252 11.44 13.58 1.55
N PHE A 253 10.72 14.26 2.44
CA PHE A 253 11.26 15.44 3.13
C PHE A 253 12.51 15.12 3.95
N VAL A 254 12.54 14.00 4.68
CA VAL A 254 13.74 13.57 5.42
C VAL A 254 14.93 13.36 4.47
N LEU A 255 14.69 12.74 3.31
CA LEU A 255 15.73 12.53 2.31
C LEU A 255 16.20 13.85 1.70
N LEU A 256 15.31 14.80 1.47
CA LEU A 256 15.68 16.14 0.98
C LEU A 256 16.52 16.90 2.02
N LEU A 257 16.17 16.80 3.31
CA LEU A 257 16.94 17.43 4.39
C LEU A 257 18.35 16.84 4.51
N ARG A 258 18.50 15.54 4.30
CA ARG A 258 19.80 14.83 4.39
C ARG A 258 20.58 14.76 3.08
N ALA A 259 20.03 15.25 1.98
CA ALA A 259 20.67 15.16 0.69
C ALA A 259 22.02 15.90 0.70
N PRO A 260 23.10 15.31 0.16
CA PRO A 260 24.43 15.92 0.22
C PRO A 260 24.60 17.10 -0.73
N SER A 261 23.67 17.34 -1.66
CA SER A 261 23.72 18.47 -2.59
C SER A 261 22.33 18.84 -3.11
N TRP A 262 22.16 20.09 -3.53
CA TRP A 262 20.90 20.58 -4.11
C TRP A 262 20.54 19.84 -5.41
N GLN A 263 21.55 19.34 -6.12
CA GLN A 263 21.33 18.52 -7.31
C GLN A 263 20.61 17.22 -6.94
N VAL A 264 20.99 16.56 -5.85
CA VAL A 264 20.26 15.37 -5.40
C VAL A 264 18.81 15.73 -5.03
N VAL A 265 18.60 16.87 -4.36
CA VAL A 265 17.27 17.37 -3.97
C VAL A 265 16.36 17.59 -5.17
N SER A 266 16.85 18.23 -6.24
CA SER A 266 16.06 18.54 -7.43
C SER A 266 15.74 17.31 -8.28
N TRP A 267 16.65 16.34 -8.33
CA TRP A 267 16.46 15.12 -9.13
C TRP A 267 15.67 14.03 -8.41
N PHE A 268 15.69 14.02 -7.07
CA PHE A 268 15.08 12.94 -6.29
C PHE A 268 13.56 12.80 -6.50
N PRO A 269 12.74 13.87 -6.44
CA PRO A 269 11.31 13.76 -6.71
C PRO A 269 11.02 13.24 -8.12
N ALA A 270 11.78 13.71 -9.12
CA ALA A 270 11.66 13.25 -10.49
C ALA A 270 12.03 11.78 -10.62
N MET A 271 13.17 11.35 -10.06
CA MET A 271 13.58 9.95 -10.04
C MET A 271 12.53 9.06 -9.37
N TRP A 272 12.00 9.46 -8.23
CA TRP A 272 11.03 8.67 -7.48
C TRP A 272 9.70 8.54 -8.23
N MET A 273 9.19 9.66 -8.77
CA MET A 273 7.97 9.65 -9.58
C MET A 273 8.14 8.84 -10.87
N TYR A 274 9.18 9.12 -11.67
CA TYR A 274 9.34 8.53 -12.99
C TYR A 274 9.90 7.11 -12.98
N SER A 275 10.73 6.74 -11.99
CA SER A 275 11.42 5.44 -11.99
C SER A 275 10.71 4.40 -11.12
N VAL A 276 9.97 4.83 -10.09
CA VAL A 276 9.36 3.91 -9.12
C VAL A 276 7.84 4.00 -9.14
N MET A 277 7.26 5.19 -8.89
CA MET A 277 5.81 5.30 -8.75
C MET A 277 5.08 5.02 -10.06
N ILE A 278 5.44 5.69 -11.16
CA ILE A 278 4.72 5.54 -12.44
C ILE A 278 4.87 4.11 -12.96
N PRO A 279 6.08 3.52 -13.09
CA PRO A 279 6.21 2.14 -13.55
C PRO A 279 5.55 1.14 -12.59
N GLY A 280 5.66 1.36 -11.28
CA GLY A 280 5.02 0.53 -10.26
C GLY A 280 3.49 0.55 -10.37
N ALA A 281 2.90 1.73 -10.50
CA ALA A 281 1.45 1.90 -10.67
C ALA A 281 0.95 1.34 -12.02
N MET A 282 1.72 1.52 -13.09
CA MET A 282 1.39 0.94 -14.40
C MET A 282 1.47 -0.59 -14.35
N THR A 283 2.51 -1.15 -13.71
CA THR A 283 2.69 -2.59 -13.59
C THR A 283 1.60 -3.21 -12.71
N SER A 284 1.30 -2.60 -11.56
CA SER A 284 0.22 -3.07 -10.68
C SER A 284 -1.15 -2.95 -11.34
N GLY A 285 -1.40 -1.86 -12.07
CA GLY A 285 -2.63 -1.69 -12.86
C GLY A 285 -2.76 -2.72 -13.97
N ALA A 286 -1.68 -3.02 -14.69
CA ALA A 286 -1.66 -4.05 -15.74
C ALA A 286 -1.91 -5.45 -15.15
N LEU A 287 -1.28 -5.78 -14.01
CA LEU A 287 -1.50 -7.05 -13.31
C LEU A 287 -2.93 -7.18 -12.78
N ALA A 288 -3.49 -6.11 -12.19
CA ALA A 288 -4.86 -6.09 -11.72
C ALA A 288 -5.85 -6.27 -12.88
N LEU A 289 -5.62 -5.61 -14.01
CA LEU A 289 -6.43 -5.77 -15.22
C LEU A 289 -6.33 -7.19 -15.77
N ALA A 290 -5.12 -7.77 -15.83
CA ALA A 290 -4.93 -9.16 -16.25
C ALA A 290 -5.67 -10.14 -15.34
N ALA A 291 -5.58 -9.96 -14.01
CA ALA A 291 -6.31 -10.78 -13.04
C ALA A 291 -7.84 -10.66 -13.21
N LEU A 292 -8.34 -9.45 -13.49
CA LEU A 292 -9.75 -9.21 -13.78
C LEU A 292 -10.20 -9.89 -15.07
N ILE A 293 -9.40 -9.83 -16.14
CA ILE A 293 -9.70 -10.50 -17.41
C ILE A 293 -9.71 -12.01 -17.22
N VAL A 294 -8.72 -12.58 -16.53
CA VAL A 294 -8.61 -14.02 -16.27
C VAL A 294 -9.79 -14.51 -15.41
N SER A 295 -10.14 -13.78 -14.35
CA SER A 295 -11.25 -14.16 -13.46
C SER A 295 -12.61 -14.11 -14.18
N ASN A 296 -12.85 -13.09 -15.02
CA ASN A 296 -14.06 -13.01 -15.84
C ASN A 296 -14.12 -14.11 -16.91
N ASN A 297 -12.99 -14.43 -17.55
CA ASN A 297 -12.93 -15.49 -18.57
C ASN A 297 -13.01 -16.91 -17.98
N TYR A 298 -12.62 -17.11 -16.71
CA TYR A 298 -12.69 -18.42 -16.06
C TYR A 298 -14.13 -18.98 -16.04
N LYS A 299 -15.13 -18.12 -15.78
CA LYS A 299 -16.55 -18.52 -15.87
C LYS A 299 -16.95 -18.98 -17.27
N PHE A 300 -16.40 -18.35 -18.31
CA PHE A 300 -16.64 -18.73 -19.70
C PHE A 300 -16.03 -20.11 -20.01
N PHE A 301 -14.79 -20.35 -19.58
CA PHE A 301 -14.13 -21.65 -19.73
C PHE A 301 -14.84 -22.78 -18.98
N GLU A 302 -15.37 -22.51 -17.78
CA GLU A 302 -16.09 -23.52 -17.00
C GLU A 302 -17.41 -23.96 -17.68
N ILE A 303 -18.14 -23.01 -18.30
CA ILE A 303 -19.36 -23.29 -19.08
C ILE A 303 -19.03 -24.17 -20.30
N HIS A 304 -17.92 -23.87 -21.00
CA HIS A 304 -17.50 -24.67 -22.15
C HIS A 304 -16.95 -26.05 -21.76
N LYS A 305 -16.29 -26.17 -20.61
CA LYS A 305 -15.81 -27.46 -20.08
C LYS A 305 -16.99 -28.38 -19.70
N LYS A 306 -18.08 -27.83 -19.14
CA LYS A 306 -19.32 -28.60 -18.86
C LYS A 306 -20.04 -29.06 -20.13
N LYS A 307 -20.00 -28.30 -21.22
CA LYS A 307 -20.55 -28.71 -22.52
C LYS A 307 -19.73 -29.80 -23.24
N LYS A 308 -18.45 -29.93 -22.92
CA LYS A 308 -17.53 -30.88 -23.54
C LYS A 308 -17.33 -32.19 -22.79
N LYS A 309 -17.97 -32.42 -21.63
CA LYS A 309 -18.06 -33.78 -21.09
C LYS A 309 -18.81 -34.61 -22.16
N PRO A 310 -18.14 -35.54 -22.84
CA PRO A 310 -18.82 -36.42 -23.78
C PRO A 310 -19.93 -37.10 -22.98
N LYS A 311 -21.10 -37.30 -23.59
CA LYS A 311 -21.97 -38.36 -23.12
C LYS A 311 -21.13 -39.63 -23.22
N THR A 312 -20.48 -40.03 -22.14
CA THR A 312 -19.93 -41.36 -22.00
C THR A 312 -21.08 -42.29 -22.36
N GLN A 313 -20.81 -43.14 -23.34
CA GLN A 313 -21.73 -44.12 -23.90
C GLN A 313 -22.07 -45.19 -22.85
N ASP A 314 -22.76 -44.82 -21.78
CA ASP A 314 -23.34 -45.78 -20.82
C ASP A 314 -24.73 -46.26 -21.28
N GLU A 315 -25.13 -45.99 -22.53
CA GLU A 315 -26.37 -46.51 -23.12
C GLU A 315 -26.16 -47.66 -24.11
N ASN A 316 -24.93 -48.20 -24.26
CA ASN A 316 -24.65 -49.31 -25.18
C ASN A 316 -23.86 -50.49 -24.57
N GLU A 317 -23.82 -50.66 -23.25
CA GLU A 317 -23.63 -52.00 -22.67
C GLU A 317 -25.00 -52.63 -22.41
N ASP A 318 -25.69 -52.90 -23.51
CA ASP A 318 -26.75 -53.89 -23.63
C ASP A 318 -26.16 -55.29 -23.35
N GLU A 319 -26.97 -56.11 -22.67
CA GLU A 319 -27.30 -57.45 -23.15
C GLU A 319 -26.17 -58.47 -23.42
N ASN A 320 -25.10 -58.53 -22.62
CA ASN A 320 -24.24 -59.71 -22.63
C ASN A 320 -23.88 -60.21 -21.22
N LYS A 321 -24.91 -60.73 -20.52
CA LYS A 321 -24.74 -61.64 -19.37
C LYS A 321 -25.76 -62.78 -19.46
N GLU A 322 -25.60 -63.64 -20.46
CA GLU A 322 -25.87 -65.07 -20.30
C GLU A 322 -24.61 -65.84 -20.73
N HIS A 323 -24.22 -66.81 -19.90
CA HIS A 323 -23.12 -67.77 -20.09
C HIS A 323 -21.67 -67.28 -19.85
N SER A 324 -21.22 -67.40 -18.60
CA SER A 324 -20.15 -68.37 -18.32
C SER A 324 -20.14 -68.74 -16.84
N ASP A 325 -20.40 -70.02 -16.57
CA ASP A 325 -20.00 -70.69 -15.35
C ASP A 325 -18.48 -70.57 -15.13
N GLY A 326 -18.06 -70.54 -13.87
CA GLY A 326 -16.85 -71.24 -13.46
C GLY A 326 -15.73 -70.42 -12.83
N LEU A 327 -15.50 -70.77 -11.56
CA LEU A 327 -14.21 -70.80 -10.85
C LEU A 327 -13.65 -69.46 -10.33
N GLY A 328 -13.73 -69.33 -9.01
CA GLY A 328 -13.01 -68.35 -8.22
C GLY A 328 -11.52 -68.63 -8.12
N VAL A 329 -10.78 -67.59 -7.77
CA VAL A 329 -9.47 -67.66 -7.13
C VAL A 329 -9.35 -66.43 -6.23
N ASP A 330 -9.04 -66.69 -4.96
CA ASP A 330 -8.71 -65.71 -3.93
C ASP A 330 -7.43 -64.94 -4.28
N GLY A 331 -7.39 -63.62 -4.04
CA GLY A 331 -6.21 -62.80 -4.26
C GLY A 331 -6.25 -61.49 -3.47
N GLU A 332 -5.29 -61.36 -2.57
CA GLU A 332 -5.06 -60.36 -1.51
C GLU A 332 -5.01 -58.87 -1.95
N PRO A 333 -5.18 -57.94 -0.98
CA PRO A 333 -5.02 -56.51 -1.22
C PRO A 333 -3.55 -56.09 -1.26
N LEU A 334 -3.14 -55.40 -2.33
CA LEU A 334 -1.86 -54.71 -2.43
C LEU A 334 -1.97 -53.30 -1.86
N GLU A 335 -1.21 -53.07 -0.79
CA GLU A 335 -0.87 -51.77 -0.23
C GLU A 335 -0.22 -50.87 -1.30
N LEU A 336 -0.56 -49.58 -1.31
CA LEU A 336 0.20 -48.58 -2.07
C LEU A 336 0.77 -47.54 -1.12
N GLU A 337 2.10 -47.53 -1.09
CA GLU A 337 2.99 -46.66 -0.32
C GLU A 337 2.76 -45.17 -0.57
N THR A 338 2.74 -44.44 0.53
CA THR A 338 3.02 -43.01 0.61
C THR A 338 4.51 -42.74 0.32
N LYS A 339 4.81 -41.98 -0.74
CA LYS A 339 6.11 -41.32 -0.90
C LYS A 339 6.00 -39.84 -0.55
N THR A 340 6.52 -39.50 0.62
CA THR A 340 6.91 -38.16 1.03
C THR A 340 8.24 -37.82 0.34
N VAL A 341 8.31 -36.71 -0.38
CA VAL A 341 9.58 -36.12 -0.85
C VAL A 341 9.83 -34.89 0.00
N ILE A 342 11.03 -34.85 0.59
CA ILE A 342 11.59 -33.77 1.42
C ILE A 342 11.85 -32.54 0.56
#